data_AF-A0A7Y2ZFD9-F1
#
_entry.id   AF-A0A7Y2ZFD9-F1
#
_cell.length_a   1.000
_cell.length_b   1.000
_cell.length_c   1.000
_cell.angle_alpha   90.00
_cell.angle_beta   90.00
_cell.angle_gamma   90.00
#
_symmetry.space_group_name_H-M   'P 1'
#
loop_
_entity.id
_entity.type
_entity.pdbx_description
1 polymer ?
#
loop_
_entity_poly.entity_id
_entity_poly.type
_entity_poly.pdbx_seq_one_letter_code
_entity_poly.pdbx_strand_id
1 'polypeptide(L)'
;DKKLDSIRDLRDESDRDGMRVVIELKRDAVPYVVLNRLFKHTQMQSTFGTILLALVDGVPRVLTLRQILLYFLDHRHQVVVRRSEFDLAKAKAREHILEGLKVAVDNIDEVIKIIRGSRDTETASATLQDRFGLSELQAKAILDMRLARLTGLEMEKLEGELAVVRETIAGLEAILGSRDRRMAIIAEELNALADKHGDDRRTEITGAVGDFNMEDLIPDEDMVITVSRQGYIKRQSVDTYRAQRRGGRGLRGVTTKDEDWIEHIFSASAHDTLMIFTRQGQCYWLKVWQIPEGSRQSRGRPIVNLVSMRKDEDLAAVVPVREFSDDRFLLFATRNGKVKKTPLSAYGNIRVVGLNAINIREGDTLIGVQIVDPDTQVLLATRNGMAIRFPEADARPMGRATEGVRGIKLRGRDYVVGMVITRDDANLLVVTEKGMGKRTDVDAYRLQGRGGYGVINVKVTDKTGAVIAIKGVTDDEQLMVITRAGVMNRQAVSEIRTIGRATQGVRLVNLDDGDTVVDVARVVIEDEEEEDLEDMAENGEGGPDAAAADKGSEAADESDAGPETEGDEA
;
A
#
# COMPACT_ATOMS: atom_id res chain seq x y z
N ASP A 1 -14.40 -3.85 -30.49
CA ASP A 1 -13.85 -4.30 -29.19
C ASP A 1 -14.18 -3.50 -27.94
N LYS A 2 -14.57 -2.21 -27.98
CA LYS A 2 -15.01 -1.42 -26.79
C LYS A 2 -14.09 -1.49 -25.55
N LYS A 3 -12.79 -1.75 -25.74
CA LYS A 3 -11.81 -1.88 -24.64
C LYS A 3 -11.37 -0.52 -24.08
N LEU A 4 -11.49 0.55 -24.87
CA LEU A 4 -11.06 1.92 -24.54
C LEU A 4 -12.15 2.93 -24.90
N ASP A 5 -13.31 2.81 -24.26
CA ASP A 5 -14.51 3.61 -24.59
C ASP A 5 -14.43 5.09 -24.18
N SER A 6 -13.40 5.49 -23.44
CA SER A 6 -13.22 6.84 -22.90
C SER A 6 -12.47 7.80 -23.85
N ILE A 7 -11.97 7.30 -24.98
CA ILE A 7 -11.27 8.09 -25.99
C ILE A 7 -12.28 8.59 -27.03
N ARG A 8 -12.20 9.87 -27.37
CA ARG A 8 -13.04 10.54 -28.38
C ARG A 8 -12.36 10.55 -29.73
N ASP A 9 -11.09 10.96 -29.79
CA ASP A 9 -10.35 11.14 -31.04
C ASP A 9 -8.83 10.92 -30.82
N LEU A 10 -8.09 10.72 -31.91
CA LEU A 10 -6.64 10.52 -31.93
C LEU A 10 -6.02 11.31 -33.08
N ARG A 11 -5.03 12.16 -32.79
CA ARG A 11 -4.35 13.02 -33.77
C ARG A 11 -2.83 12.86 -33.67
N ASP A 12 -2.16 12.88 -34.82
CA ASP A 12 -0.70 12.93 -34.91
C ASP A 12 -0.29 14.36 -35.31
N GLU A 13 0.49 15.01 -34.45
CA GLU A 13 1.02 16.37 -34.62
C GLU A 13 2.55 16.35 -34.71
N SER A 14 3.14 15.23 -35.13
CA SER A 14 4.60 15.08 -35.26
C SER A 14 5.17 15.98 -36.35
N ASP A 15 6.33 16.59 -36.06
CA ASP A 15 7.04 17.50 -36.97
C ASP A 15 8.56 17.23 -36.98
N ARG A 16 9.36 18.19 -37.45
CA ARG A 16 10.83 18.07 -37.50
C ARG A 16 11.49 18.24 -36.13
N ASP A 17 10.79 18.81 -35.16
CA ASP A 17 11.28 19.09 -33.81
C ASP A 17 10.95 17.94 -32.85
N GLY A 18 9.97 17.08 -33.18
CA GLY A 18 9.75 15.83 -32.46
C GLY A 18 8.48 15.07 -32.82
N MET A 19 8.34 13.88 -32.20
CA MET A 19 7.12 13.09 -32.27
C MET A 19 6.11 13.60 -31.25
N ARG A 20 4.87 13.87 -31.69
CA ARG A 20 3.78 14.35 -30.82
C ARG A 20 2.47 13.68 -31.20
N VAL A 21 1.91 12.91 -30.28
CA VAL A 21 0.61 12.24 -30.44
C VAL A 21 -0.38 12.82 -29.44
N VAL A 22 -1.56 13.22 -29.92
CA VAL A 22 -2.63 13.82 -29.12
C VAL A 22 -3.82 12.87 -29.04
N ILE A 23 -4.20 12.50 -27.83
CA ILE A 23 -5.36 11.65 -27.55
C ILE A 23 -6.45 12.53 -26.94
N GLU A 24 -7.57 12.73 -27.64
CA GLU A 24 -8.70 13.50 -27.12
C GLU A 24 -9.65 12.58 -26.34
N LEU A 25 -10.03 13.02 -25.14
CA LEU A 25 -10.87 12.25 -24.23
C LEU A 25 -12.33 12.70 -24.30
N LYS A 26 -13.26 11.82 -23.89
CA LYS A 26 -14.66 12.19 -23.67
C LYS A 26 -14.80 13.10 -22.45
N ARG A 27 -15.87 13.91 -22.38
CA ARG A 27 -16.06 14.94 -21.34
C ARG A 27 -16.10 14.40 -19.91
N ASP A 28 -16.53 13.16 -19.73
CA ASP A 28 -16.69 12.44 -18.46
C ASP A 28 -15.50 11.52 -18.15
N ALA A 29 -14.48 11.47 -19.01
CA ALA A 29 -13.33 10.59 -18.84
C ALA A 29 -12.26 11.20 -17.93
N VAL A 30 -11.79 10.41 -16.97
CA VAL A 30 -10.66 10.78 -16.10
C VAL A 30 -9.34 10.49 -16.82
N PRO A 31 -8.49 11.50 -17.15
CA PRO A 31 -7.32 11.32 -18.01
C PRO A 31 -6.33 10.23 -17.55
N TYR A 32 -6.03 10.18 -16.25
CA TYR A 32 -5.11 9.19 -15.69
C TYR A 32 -5.65 7.75 -15.76
N VAL A 33 -6.97 7.55 -15.66
CA VAL A 33 -7.59 6.21 -15.82
C VAL A 33 -7.46 5.73 -17.26
N VAL A 34 -7.60 6.64 -18.22
CA VAL A 34 -7.41 6.32 -19.64
C VAL A 34 -5.95 6.00 -19.93
N LEU A 35 -5.01 6.78 -19.39
CA LEU A 35 -3.57 6.53 -19.51
C LEU A 35 -3.17 5.13 -18.99
N ASN A 36 -3.69 4.73 -17.83
CA ASN A 36 -3.42 3.39 -17.28
C ASN A 36 -4.00 2.26 -18.14
N ARG A 37 -5.20 2.45 -18.68
CA ARG A 37 -5.77 1.48 -19.63
C ARG A 37 -4.95 1.42 -20.93
N LEU A 38 -4.40 2.55 -21.39
CA LEU A 38 -3.49 2.59 -22.51
C LEU A 38 -2.22 1.79 -22.19
N PHE A 39 -1.56 1.99 -21.05
CA PHE A 39 -0.41 1.18 -20.66
C PHE A 39 -0.73 -0.32 -20.59
N LYS A 40 -1.89 -0.69 -20.05
CA LYS A 40 -2.29 -2.10 -19.91
C LYS A 40 -2.64 -2.80 -21.23
N HIS A 41 -3.21 -2.07 -22.19
CA HIS A 41 -3.77 -2.64 -23.41
C HIS A 41 -2.99 -2.29 -24.68
N THR A 42 -1.93 -1.49 -24.59
CA THR A 42 -1.10 -1.07 -25.72
C THR A 42 0.39 -1.29 -25.44
N GLN A 43 1.22 -1.10 -26.47
CA GLN A 43 2.68 -1.25 -26.38
C GLN A 43 3.40 -0.03 -25.76
N MET A 44 2.66 0.95 -25.23
CA MET A 44 3.25 2.07 -24.48
C MET A 44 3.94 1.59 -23.19
N GLN A 45 3.52 0.44 -22.65
CA GLN A 45 4.23 -0.28 -21.60
C GLN A 45 4.56 -1.68 -22.11
N SER A 46 5.83 -2.05 -22.05
CA SER A 46 6.29 -3.38 -22.43
C SER A 46 7.28 -3.91 -21.40
N THR A 47 7.40 -5.23 -21.33
CA THR A 47 8.40 -5.87 -20.49
C THR A 47 9.62 -6.19 -21.33
N PHE A 48 10.81 -5.88 -20.81
CA PHE A 48 12.07 -6.19 -21.46
C PHE A 48 12.85 -7.22 -20.62
N GLY A 49 12.89 -8.46 -21.10
CA GLY A 49 13.66 -9.53 -20.48
C GLY A 49 15.15 -9.29 -20.65
N THR A 50 15.86 -9.02 -19.55
CA THR A 50 17.30 -8.75 -19.59
C THR A 50 18.08 -9.96 -19.07
N ILE A 51 19.02 -10.47 -19.87
CA ILE A 51 19.97 -11.50 -19.47
C ILE A 51 21.38 -11.10 -19.93
N LEU A 52 22.32 -11.15 -18.99
CA LEU A 52 23.72 -10.88 -19.26
C LEU A 52 24.45 -12.19 -19.56
N LEU A 53 24.40 -12.64 -20.82
CA LEU A 53 25.02 -13.86 -21.31
C LEU A 53 26.22 -13.51 -22.21
N ALA A 54 27.40 -14.04 -21.91
CA ALA A 54 28.60 -13.82 -22.71
C ALA A 54 29.50 -15.07 -22.75
N LEU A 55 30.48 -15.08 -23.66
CA LEU A 55 31.52 -16.11 -23.71
C LEU A 55 32.65 -15.76 -22.74
N VAL A 56 32.97 -16.68 -21.83
CA VAL A 56 34.18 -16.62 -21.00
C VAL A 56 35.03 -17.82 -21.39
N ASP A 57 36.24 -17.56 -21.91
CA ASP A 57 37.15 -18.58 -22.41
C ASP A 57 36.51 -19.51 -23.45
N GLY A 58 35.67 -18.94 -24.33
CA GLY A 58 34.96 -19.67 -25.38
C GLY A 58 33.70 -20.42 -24.91
N VAL A 59 33.33 -20.32 -23.62
CA VAL A 59 32.17 -21.01 -23.05
C VAL A 59 31.06 -20.02 -22.68
N PRO A 60 29.80 -20.24 -23.09
CA PRO A 60 28.69 -19.36 -22.72
C PRO A 60 28.39 -19.43 -21.23
N ARG A 61 28.37 -18.27 -20.56
CA ARG A 61 28.07 -18.13 -19.13
C ARG A 61 27.16 -16.93 -18.88
N VAL A 62 26.19 -17.13 -18.00
CA VAL A 62 25.39 -16.03 -17.44
C VAL A 62 26.23 -15.34 -16.37
N LEU A 63 26.36 -14.03 -16.47
CA LEU A 63 27.22 -13.21 -15.64
C LEU A 63 26.40 -12.15 -14.89
N THR A 64 26.90 -11.77 -13.73
CA THR A 64 26.46 -10.54 -13.04
C THR A 64 27.18 -9.32 -13.61
N LEU A 65 26.63 -8.12 -13.43
CA LEU A 65 27.29 -6.87 -13.83
C LEU A 65 28.71 -6.77 -13.26
N ARG A 66 28.89 -7.14 -11.99
CA ARG A 66 30.20 -7.16 -11.33
C ARG A 66 31.19 -8.07 -12.05
N GLN A 67 30.77 -9.27 -12.44
CA GLN A 67 31.65 -10.21 -13.13
C GLN A 67 32.08 -9.68 -14.51
N ILE A 68 31.17 -9.07 -15.26
CA ILE A 68 31.49 -8.46 -16.56
C ILE A 68 32.53 -7.36 -16.40
N LEU A 69 32.33 -6.47 -15.43
CA LEU A 69 33.27 -5.38 -15.16
C LEU A 69 34.65 -5.93 -14.75
N LEU A 70 34.71 -6.98 -13.94
CA LEU A 70 35.98 -7.61 -13.57
C LEU A 70 36.70 -8.21 -14.77
N TYR A 71 36.01 -8.99 -15.62
CA TYR A 71 36.63 -9.52 -16.85
C TYR A 71 37.11 -8.41 -17.79
N PHE A 72 36.37 -7.32 -17.91
CA PHE A 72 36.80 -6.16 -18.68
C PHE A 72 38.06 -5.53 -18.11
N LEU A 73 38.15 -5.33 -16.79
CA LEU A 73 39.31 -4.77 -16.13
C LEU A 73 40.54 -5.68 -16.23
N ASP A 74 40.36 -6.99 -16.09
CA ASP A 74 41.44 -7.98 -16.25
C ASP A 74 41.98 -7.97 -17.69
N HIS A 75 41.09 -7.92 -18.69
CA HIS A 75 41.50 -7.75 -20.07
C HIS A 75 42.26 -6.43 -20.29
N ARG A 76 41.78 -5.30 -19.74
CA ARG A 76 42.48 -4.01 -19.84
C ARG A 76 43.85 -4.05 -19.19
N HIS A 77 43.99 -4.69 -18.04
CA HIS A 77 45.27 -4.89 -17.38
C HIS A 77 46.25 -5.67 -18.26
N GLN A 78 45.81 -6.77 -18.89
CA GLN A 78 46.65 -7.52 -19.83
C GLN A 78 47.07 -6.68 -21.05
N VAL A 79 46.18 -5.85 -21.59
CA VAL A 79 46.51 -4.94 -22.70
C VAL A 79 47.59 -3.94 -22.29
N VAL A 80 47.49 -3.34 -21.10
CA VAL A 80 48.51 -2.41 -20.59
C VAL A 80 49.86 -3.12 -20.40
N VAL A 81 49.85 -4.33 -19.84
CA VAL A 81 51.08 -5.14 -19.69
C VAL A 81 51.73 -5.39 -21.05
N ARG A 82 50.99 -5.90 -22.04
CA ARG A 82 51.53 -6.19 -23.37
C ARG A 82 52.03 -4.94 -24.08
N ARG A 83 51.33 -3.81 -23.96
CA ARG A 83 51.76 -2.52 -24.51
C ARG A 83 53.08 -2.08 -23.87
N SER A 84 53.16 -2.08 -22.55
CA SER A 84 54.36 -1.69 -21.82
C SER A 84 55.54 -2.63 -22.06
N GLU A 85 55.31 -3.93 -22.20
CA GLU A 85 56.36 -4.90 -22.59
C GLU A 85 56.88 -4.64 -24.00
N PHE A 86 56.01 -4.35 -24.95
CA PHE A 86 56.38 -4.00 -26.32
C PHE A 86 57.22 -2.73 -26.37
N ASP A 87 56.77 -1.67 -25.67
CA ASP A 87 57.49 -0.40 -25.60
C ASP A 87 58.83 -0.54 -24.87
N LEU A 88 58.87 -1.36 -23.81
CA LEU A 88 60.11 -1.65 -23.06
C LEU A 88 61.12 -2.38 -23.92
N ALA A 89 60.70 -3.41 -24.67
CA ALA A 89 61.57 -4.14 -25.57
C ALA A 89 62.17 -3.21 -26.64
N LYS A 90 61.35 -2.31 -27.20
CA LYS A 90 61.80 -1.31 -28.17
C LYS A 90 62.79 -0.30 -27.55
N ALA A 91 62.50 0.17 -26.34
CA ALA A 91 63.37 1.11 -25.63
C ALA A 91 64.72 0.47 -25.27
N LYS A 92 64.72 -0.78 -24.75
CA LYS A 92 65.96 -1.54 -24.46
C LYS A 92 66.79 -1.80 -25.70
N ALA A 93 66.16 -2.15 -26.82
CA ALA A 93 66.87 -2.30 -28.09
C ALA A 93 67.51 -0.99 -28.55
N ARG A 94 66.86 0.16 -28.31
CA ARG A 94 67.42 1.48 -28.62
C ARG A 94 68.55 1.86 -27.68
N GLU A 95 68.39 1.65 -26.38
CA GLU A 95 69.42 1.86 -25.36
C GLU A 95 70.68 1.08 -25.71
N HIS A 96 70.54 -0.21 -26.01
CA HIS A 96 71.67 -1.07 -26.39
C HIS A 96 72.50 -0.48 -27.53
N ILE A 97 71.86 0.05 -28.58
CA ILE A 97 72.58 0.71 -29.68
C ILE A 97 73.25 2.02 -29.23
N LEU A 98 72.54 2.85 -28.46
CA LEU A 98 73.07 4.14 -27.98
C LEU A 98 74.26 3.95 -27.03
N GLU A 99 74.26 2.92 -26.19
CA GLU A 99 75.40 2.56 -25.33
C GLU A 99 76.64 2.20 -26.15
N GLY A 100 76.47 1.38 -27.20
CA GLY A 100 77.57 1.04 -28.10
C GLY A 100 78.13 2.27 -28.82
N LEU A 101 77.26 3.16 -29.30
CA LEU A 101 77.68 4.42 -29.92
C LEU A 101 78.39 5.34 -28.92
N LYS A 102 77.93 5.43 -27.67
CA LYS A 102 78.59 6.21 -26.62
C LYS A 102 80.00 5.69 -26.34
N VAL A 103 80.16 4.38 -26.14
CA VAL A 103 81.48 3.74 -25.95
C VAL A 103 82.41 4.07 -27.12
N ALA A 104 81.89 4.06 -28.35
CA ALA A 104 82.67 4.38 -29.54
C ALA A 104 83.09 5.86 -29.61
N VAL A 105 82.20 6.77 -29.23
CA VAL A 105 82.48 8.22 -29.17
C VAL A 105 83.54 8.52 -28.11
N ASP A 106 83.41 7.92 -26.91
CA ASP A 106 84.34 8.11 -25.79
C ASP A 106 85.75 7.58 -26.11
N ASN A 107 85.88 6.62 -27.04
CA ASN A 107 87.14 5.96 -27.42
C ASN A 107 87.45 6.11 -28.92
N ILE A 108 87.08 7.23 -29.53
CA ILE A 108 87.04 7.38 -31.01
C ILE A 108 88.38 7.13 -31.70
N ASP A 109 89.50 7.55 -31.10
CA ASP A 109 90.83 7.37 -31.71
C ASP A 109 91.21 5.89 -31.82
N GLU A 110 90.86 5.07 -30.82
CA GLU A 110 91.10 3.63 -30.81
C GLU A 110 90.16 2.93 -31.80
N VAL A 111 88.89 3.34 -31.87
CA VAL A 111 87.92 2.84 -32.86
C VAL A 111 88.39 3.12 -34.29
N ILE A 112 88.84 4.34 -34.61
CA ILE A 112 89.35 4.69 -35.94
C ILE A 112 90.61 3.88 -36.28
N LYS A 113 91.50 3.65 -35.30
CA LYS A 113 92.70 2.83 -35.50
C LYS A 113 92.35 1.38 -35.84
N ILE A 114 91.37 0.79 -35.15
CA ILE A 114 90.87 -0.56 -35.42
C ILE A 114 90.25 -0.64 -36.82
N ILE A 115 89.37 0.31 -37.17
CA ILE A 115 88.69 0.33 -38.48
C ILE A 115 89.71 0.50 -39.62
N ARG A 116 90.66 1.42 -39.50
CA ARG A 116 91.69 1.67 -40.53
C ARG A 116 92.71 0.53 -40.65
N GLY A 117 92.98 -0.18 -39.56
CA GLY A 117 93.90 -1.32 -39.52
C GLY A 117 93.28 -2.64 -39.99
N SER A 118 91.96 -2.70 -40.14
CA SER A 118 91.23 -3.90 -40.55
C SER A 118 91.16 -4.03 -42.08
N ARG A 119 91.18 -5.27 -42.59
CA ARG A 119 91.16 -5.54 -44.04
C ARG A 119 89.77 -5.34 -44.66
N ASP A 120 88.72 -5.62 -43.90
CA ASP A 120 87.32 -5.58 -44.31
C ASP A 120 86.39 -5.27 -43.10
N THR A 121 85.11 -5.02 -43.39
CA THR A 121 84.11 -4.64 -42.38
C THR A 121 83.82 -5.77 -41.39
N GLU A 122 83.93 -7.03 -41.82
CA GLU A 122 83.71 -8.20 -40.96
C GLU A 122 84.82 -8.33 -39.91
N THR A 123 86.10 -8.19 -40.32
CA THR A 123 87.23 -8.19 -39.38
C THR A 123 87.18 -7.00 -38.42
N ALA A 124 86.79 -5.81 -38.92
CA ALA A 124 86.62 -4.62 -38.09
C ALA A 124 85.51 -4.81 -37.03
N SER A 125 84.37 -5.38 -37.44
CA SER A 125 83.25 -5.68 -36.55
C SER A 125 83.67 -6.67 -35.45
N ALA A 126 84.29 -7.80 -35.80
CA ALA A 126 84.75 -8.79 -34.83
C ALA A 126 85.76 -8.20 -33.82
N THR A 127 86.71 -7.39 -34.30
CA THR A 127 87.71 -6.75 -33.43
C THR A 127 87.08 -5.73 -32.47
N LEU A 128 86.08 -4.96 -32.92
CA LEU A 128 85.33 -4.03 -32.06
C LEU A 128 84.52 -4.76 -30.99
N GLN A 129 83.90 -5.89 -31.34
CA GLN A 129 83.17 -6.75 -30.41
C GLN A 129 84.10 -7.31 -29.32
N ASP A 130 85.22 -7.91 -29.72
CA ASP A 130 86.18 -8.50 -28.77
C ASP A 130 86.84 -7.46 -27.86
N ARG A 131 87.18 -6.29 -28.42
CA ARG A 131 87.94 -5.26 -27.69
C ARG A 131 87.10 -4.50 -26.67
N PHE A 132 85.87 -4.13 -27.06
CA PHE A 132 85.00 -3.29 -26.24
C PHE A 132 83.81 -4.07 -25.63
N GLY A 133 83.74 -5.39 -25.83
CA GLY A 133 82.66 -6.23 -25.32
C GLY A 133 81.30 -5.90 -25.96
N LEU A 134 81.31 -5.44 -27.21
CA LEU A 134 80.10 -4.98 -27.92
C LEU A 134 79.38 -6.14 -28.59
N SER A 135 78.07 -6.02 -28.79
CA SER A 135 77.32 -6.98 -29.62
C SER A 135 77.50 -6.69 -31.11
N GLU A 136 77.20 -7.69 -31.95
CA GLU A 136 77.22 -7.54 -33.41
C GLU A 136 76.38 -6.35 -33.90
N LEU A 137 75.21 -6.12 -33.30
CA LEU A 137 74.33 -4.98 -33.64
C LEU A 137 74.95 -3.63 -33.26
N GLN A 138 75.63 -3.54 -32.11
CA GLN A 138 76.34 -2.33 -31.70
C GLN A 138 77.54 -2.05 -32.61
N ALA A 139 78.35 -3.07 -32.90
CA ALA A 139 79.50 -2.95 -33.78
C ALA A 139 79.08 -2.48 -35.18
N LYS A 140 78.00 -3.06 -35.73
CA LYS A 140 77.41 -2.60 -36.99
C LYS A 140 76.96 -1.14 -36.94
N ALA A 141 76.25 -0.73 -35.87
CA ALA A 141 75.80 0.65 -35.71
C ALA A 141 76.97 1.65 -35.63
N ILE A 142 78.10 1.26 -35.03
CA ILE A 142 79.33 2.06 -34.97
C ILE A 142 79.97 2.18 -36.36
N LEU A 143 80.04 1.09 -37.11
CA LEU A 143 80.58 1.11 -38.48
C LEU A 143 79.72 1.96 -39.43
N ASP A 144 78.41 1.97 -39.23
CA ASP A 144 77.46 2.80 -40.01
C ASP A 144 77.39 4.26 -39.54
N MET A 145 78.16 4.63 -38.50
CA MET A 145 78.18 5.99 -37.96
C MET A 145 78.84 6.97 -38.93
N ARG A 146 78.26 8.17 -39.06
CA ARG A 146 78.83 9.28 -39.85
C ARG A 146 79.75 10.14 -39.00
N LEU A 147 80.88 10.59 -39.56
CA LEU A 147 81.85 11.47 -38.87
C LEU A 147 81.24 12.74 -38.28
N ALA A 148 80.16 13.26 -38.85
CA ALA A 148 79.44 14.43 -38.32
C ALA A 148 78.88 14.21 -36.89
N ARG A 149 78.65 12.94 -36.49
CA ARG A 149 78.18 12.57 -35.14
C ARG A 149 79.22 12.82 -34.04
N LEU A 150 80.47 13.10 -34.41
CA LEU A 150 81.57 13.40 -33.48
C LEU A 150 81.65 14.88 -33.09
N THR A 151 80.76 15.73 -33.61
CA THR A 151 80.69 17.13 -33.19
C THR A 151 80.16 17.24 -31.77
N GLY A 152 80.65 18.21 -30.98
CA GLY A 152 80.24 18.40 -29.58
C GLY A 152 78.73 18.37 -29.36
N LEU A 153 77.99 19.07 -30.21
CA LEU A 153 76.53 19.12 -30.15
C LEU A 153 75.86 17.77 -30.43
N GLU A 154 76.41 16.95 -31.33
CA GLU A 154 75.84 15.63 -31.64
C GLU A 154 76.16 14.61 -30.53
N MET A 155 77.30 14.75 -29.85
CA MET A 155 77.63 13.97 -28.66
C MET A 155 76.69 14.30 -27.50
N GLU A 156 76.47 15.59 -27.22
CA GLU A 156 75.50 16.04 -26.21
C GLU A 156 74.08 15.54 -26.51
N LYS A 157 73.66 15.58 -27.78
CA LYS A 157 72.36 15.02 -28.19
C LYS A 157 72.27 13.51 -27.96
N LEU A 158 73.35 12.77 -28.21
CA LEU A 158 73.38 11.31 -27.99
C LEU A 158 73.25 10.99 -26.50
N GLU A 159 74.00 11.71 -25.65
CA GLU A 159 73.89 11.56 -24.20
C GLU A 159 72.50 11.93 -23.68
N GLY A 160 71.92 13.02 -24.20
CA GLY A 160 70.55 13.42 -23.89
C GLY A 160 69.53 12.36 -24.32
N GLU A 161 69.66 11.81 -25.54
CA GLU A 161 68.78 10.74 -26.02
C GLU A 161 68.89 9.49 -25.14
N LEU A 162 70.12 9.07 -24.80
CA LEU A 162 70.36 7.93 -23.92
C LEU A 162 69.74 8.13 -22.53
N ALA A 163 69.86 9.34 -21.96
CA ALA A 163 69.26 9.66 -20.67
C ALA A 163 67.72 9.56 -20.70
N VAL A 164 67.09 10.12 -21.73
CA VAL A 164 65.63 10.04 -21.92
C VAL A 164 65.16 8.59 -22.11
N VAL A 165 65.89 7.80 -22.90
CA VAL A 165 65.56 6.38 -23.11
C VAL A 165 65.67 5.60 -21.79
N ARG A 166 66.71 5.84 -20.99
CA ARG A 166 66.88 5.22 -19.65
C ARG A 166 65.76 5.59 -18.69
N GLU A 167 65.37 6.86 -18.66
CA GLU A 167 64.22 7.32 -17.87
C GLU A 167 62.93 6.62 -18.31
N THR A 168 62.73 6.48 -19.62
CA THR A 168 61.58 5.77 -20.19
C THR A 168 61.56 4.30 -19.79
N ILE A 169 62.71 3.61 -19.85
CA ILE A 169 62.87 2.21 -19.42
C ILE A 169 62.54 2.07 -17.95
N ALA A 170 63.11 2.91 -17.08
CA ALA A 170 62.84 2.89 -15.64
C ALA A 170 61.35 3.11 -15.34
N GLY A 171 60.70 4.03 -16.07
CA GLY A 171 59.26 4.26 -15.99
C GLY A 171 58.44 3.02 -16.37
N LEU A 172 58.76 2.41 -17.51
CA LEU A 172 58.07 1.21 -18.02
C LEU A 172 58.27 -0.01 -17.11
N GLU A 173 59.49 -0.24 -16.60
CA GLU A 173 59.77 -1.30 -15.64
C GLU A 173 58.99 -1.11 -14.34
N ALA A 174 58.87 0.14 -13.86
CA ALA A 174 58.09 0.43 -12.67
C ALA A 174 56.57 0.24 -12.90
N ILE A 175 56.07 0.47 -14.11
CA ILE A 175 54.69 0.14 -14.50
C ILE A 175 54.49 -1.39 -14.50
N LEU A 176 55.41 -2.17 -15.06
CA LEU A 176 55.33 -3.63 -15.09
C LEU A 176 55.51 -4.27 -13.69
N GLY A 177 56.32 -3.65 -12.82
CA GLY A 177 56.56 -4.10 -11.46
C GLY A 177 55.42 -3.85 -10.46
N SER A 178 54.49 -2.92 -10.76
CA SER A 178 53.40 -2.57 -9.83
C SER A 178 52.02 -2.70 -10.48
N ARG A 179 51.21 -3.62 -9.95
CA ARG A 179 49.80 -3.77 -10.36
C ARG A 179 48.99 -2.50 -10.07
N ASP A 180 49.26 -1.83 -8.96
CA ASP A 180 48.54 -0.63 -8.55
C ASP A 180 48.80 0.53 -9.51
N ARG A 181 50.07 0.71 -9.95
CA ARG A 181 50.38 1.69 -11.01
C ARG A 181 49.64 1.40 -12.31
N ARG A 182 49.54 0.13 -12.72
CA ARG A 182 48.75 -0.23 -13.91
C ARG A 182 47.27 0.10 -13.74
N MET A 183 46.71 -0.14 -12.55
CA MET A 183 45.32 0.19 -12.28
C MET A 183 45.08 1.70 -12.27
N ALA A 184 46.03 2.49 -11.76
CA ALA A 184 45.97 3.95 -11.81
C ALA A 184 45.95 4.46 -13.28
N ILE A 185 46.83 3.93 -14.13
CA ILE A 185 46.84 4.27 -15.57
C ILE A 185 45.51 3.92 -16.23
N ILE A 186 44.95 2.74 -15.94
CA ILE A 186 43.64 2.34 -16.48
C ILE A 186 42.55 3.31 -16.03
N ALA A 187 42.55 3.73 -14.76
CA ALA A 187 41.58 4.68 -14.25
C ALA A 187 41.72 6.05 -14.96
N GLU A 188 42.93 6.56 -15.13
CA GLU A 188 43.19 7.80 -15.87
C GLU A 188 42.71 7.72 -17.32
N GLU A 189 43.02 6.63 -18.03
CA GLU A 189 42.57 6.39 -19.40
C GLU A 189 41.04 6.30 -19.50
N LEU A 190 40.38 5.63 -18.54
CA LEU A 190 38.93 5.51 -18.51
C LEU A 190 38.24 6.84 -18.21
N ASN A 191 38.80 7.67 -17.32
CA ASN A 191 38.29 9.01 -17.05
C ASN A 191 38.44 9.91 -18.28
N ALA A 192 39.59 9.89 -18.95
CA ALA A 192 39.78 10.64 -20.19
C ALA A 192 38.82 10.21 -21.30
N LEU A 193 38.47 8.92 -21.38
CA LEU A 193 37.45 8.42 -22.29
C LEU A 193 36.04 8.89 -21.90
N ALA A 194 35.71 8.91 -20.61
CA ALA A 194 34.44 9.42 -20.11
C ALA A 194 34.29 10.92 -20.42
N ASP A 195 35.34 11.73 -20.24
CA ASP A 195 35.30 13.16 -20.55
C ASP A 195 35.13 13.43 -22.06
N LYS A 196 35.75 12.59 -22.90
CA LYS A 196 35.72 12.75 -24.36
C LYS A 196 34.42 12.22 -25.00
N HIS A 197 33.85 11.16 -24.46
CA HIS A 197 32.76 10.41 -25.08
C HIS A 197 31.50 10.28 -24.22
N GLY A 198 31.49 10.87 -23.03
CA GLY A 198 30.31 10.89 -22.15
C GLY A 198 29.18 11.74 -22.73
N ASP A 199 27.95 11.29 -22.51
CA ASP A 199 26.74 12.02 -22.81
C ASP A 199 25.79 12.02 -21.61
N ASP A 200 24.86 12.97 -21.60
CA ASP A 200 23.83 13.02 -20.58
C ASP A 200 22.86 11.86 -20.74
N ARG A 201 22.35 11.39 -19.60
CA ARG A 201 21.36 10.32 -19.56
C ARG A 201 20.10 10.75 -20.32
N ARG A 202 19.77 10.04 -21.39
CA ARG A 202 18.53 10.24 -22.16
C ARG A 202 17.27 9.70 -21.47
N THR A 203 17.43 8.64 -20.68
CA THR A 203 16.32 7.95 -20.00
C THR A 203 16.25 8.31 -18.52
N GLU A 204 15.07 8.66 -18.04
CA GLU A 204 14.85 8.85 -16.62
C GLU A 204 14.48 7.52 -15.95
N ILE A 205 15.14 7.20 -14.83
CA ILE A 205 14.71 6.10 -13.96
C ILE A 205 13.92 6.75 -12.85
N THR A 206 12.61 6.86 -13.06
CA THR A 206 11.70 7.13 -11.97
C THR A 206 11.66 5.91 -11.07
N GLY A 207 11.56 6.11 -9.75
CA GLY A 207 11.36 4.99 -8.82
C GLY A 207 10.21 4.14 -9.35
N ALA A 208 10.34 2.80 -9.23
CA ALA A 208 9.28 1.91 -9.68
C ALA A 208 7.97 2.46 -9.11
N VAL A 209 7.15 2.97 -10.02
CA VAL A 209 5.74 3.07 -9.78
C VAL A 209 5.33 1.60 -9.66
N GLY A 210 5.51 1.02 -8.47
CA GLY A 210 4.81 -0.18 -8.11
C GLY A 210 3.35 0.13 -8.37
N ASP A 211 2.70 -0.69 -9.20
CA ASP A 211 1.28 -0.64 -9.52
C ASP A 211 0.60 0.60 -8.93
N PHE A 212 0.54 1.74 -9.65
CA PHE A 212 -0.11 2.96 -9.14
C PHE A 212 -1.45 2.52 -8.53
N ASN A 213 -1.56 2.58 -7.21
CA ASN A 213 -2.77 2.16 -6.54
C ASN A 213 -3.84 3.16 -6.97
N MET A 214 -4.98 2.68 -7.44
CA MET A 214 -6.14 3.52 -7.78
C MET A 214 -6.51 4.50 -6.64
N GLU A 215 -6.06 4.20 -5.42
CA GLU A 215 -6.08 5.04 -4.20
C GLU A 215 -5.49 6.45 -4.41
N ASP A 216 -4.35 6.62 -5.09
CA ASP A 216 -3.70 7.93 -5.26
C ASP A 216 -4.49 8.87 -6.20
N LEU A 217 -5.47 8.32 -6.94
CA LEU A 217 -6.34 9.06 -7.86
C LEU A 217 -7.62 9.58 -7.20
N ILE A 218 -7.88 9.18 -5.95
CA ILE A 218 -9.13 9.45 -5.25
C ILE A 218 -8.85 10.52 -4.19
N PRO A 219 -9.57 11.65 -4.18
CA PRO A 219 -9.43 12.64 -3.12
C PRO A 219 -9.64 12.00 -1.75
N ASP A 220 -8.73 12.29 -0.81
CA ASP A 220 -8.87 11.85 0.58
C ASP A 220 -9.93 12.70 1.29
N GLU A 221 -11.19 12.43 0.99
CA GLU A 221 -12.36 13.11 1.54
C GLU A 221 -13.02 12.28 2.63
N ASP A 222 -13.54 12.95 3.66
CA ASP A 222 -14.33 12.31 4.70
C ASP A 222 -15.68 11.86 4.14
N MET A 223 -15.98 10.58 4.35
CA MET A 223 -17.19 9.93 3.89
C MET A 223 -17.96 9.37 5.08
N VAL A 224 -19.29 9.34 4.97
CA VAL A 224 -20.17 8.61 5.87
C VAL A 224 -20.43 7.24 5.26
N ILE A 225 -20.07 6.18 5.99
CA ILE A 225 -20.31 4.80 5.59
C ILE A 225 -21.49 4.29 6.40
N THR A 226 -22.47 3.72 5.71
CA THR A 226 -23.64 3.11 6.33
C THR A 226 -23.69 1.63 5.97
N VAL A 227 -23.82 0.77 6.97
CA VAL A 227 -24.01 -0.67 6.82
C VAL A 227 -25.39 -1.03 7.36
N SER A 228 -26.22 -1.65 6.54
CA SER A 228 -27.53 -2.17 6.95
C SER A 228 -27.41 -3.52 7.63
N ARG A 229 -28.46 -3.91 8.37
CA ARG A 229 -28.54 -5.23 9.01
C ARG A 229 -28.44 -6.38 8.00
N GLN A 230 -29.01 -6.22 6.81
CA GLN A 230 -28.89 -7.22 5.74
C GLN A 230 -27.49 -7.24 5.10
N GLY A 231 -26.55 -6.46 5.63
CA GLY A 231 -25.18 -6.40 5.15
C GLY A 231 -25.03 -5.58 3.87
N TYR A 232 -25.95 -4.66 3.57
CA TYR A 232 -25.75 -3.73 2.47
C TYR A 232 -24.89 -2.55 2.93
N ILE A 233 -23.90 -2.18 2.13
CA ILE A 233 -22.98 -1.07 2.40
C ILE A 233 -23.05 -0.02 1.29
N LYS A 234 -22.97 1.24 1.70
CA LYS A 234 -22.83 2.40 0.81
C LYS A 234 -22.01 3.50 1.49
N ARG A 235 -21.45 4.39 0.68
CA ARG A 235 -20.78 5.61 1.13
C ARG A 235 -21.51 6.85 0.63
N GLN A 236 -21.45 7.93 1.40
CA GLN A 236 -21.97 9.24 1.04
C GLN A 236 -20.97 10.31 1.48
N SER A 237 -20.85 11.43 0.75
CA SER A 237 -20.05 12.55 1.26
C SER A 237 -20.71 13.17 2.50
N VAL A 238 -19.89 13.67 3.43
CA VAL A 238 -20.37 14.30 4.68
C VAL A 238 -21.29 15.48 4.39
N ASP A 239 -21.01 16.26 3.35
CA ASP A 239 -21.82 17.42 2.97
C ASP A 239 -23.20 17.03 2.43
N THR A 240 -23.26 15.99 1.59
CA THR A 240 -24.55 15.46 1.09
C THR A 240 -25.40 14.91 2.23
N TYR A 241 -24.76 14.22 3.18
CA TYR A 241 -25.41 13.70 4.36
C TYR A 241 -25.96 14.83 5.25
N ARG A 242 -25.19 15.91 5.47
CA ARG A 242 -25.60 17.09 6.27
C ARG A 242 -26.68 17.93 5.59
N ALA A 243 -26.57 18.19 4.28
CA ALA A 243 -27.54 19.01 3.54
C ALA A 243 -28.93 18.37 3.50
N GLN A 244 -28.99 17.03 3.41
CA GLN A 244 -30.25 16.27 3.46
C GLN A 244 -30.85 16.14 4.87
N ARG A 245 -30.11 16.52 5.93
CA ARG A 245 -30.59 16.56 7.32
C ARG A 245 -31.60 17.70 7.55
N ARG A 246 -31.61 18.74 6.70
CA ARG A 246 -32.39 19.97 6.90
C ARG A 246 -33.83 19.95 6.34
N GLY A 247 -34.43 18.80 6.00
CA GLY A 247 -35.73 18.82 5.29
C GLY A 247 -36.62 17.58 5.28
N GLY A 248 -36.60 16.69 6.28
CA GLY A 248 -37.37 15.42 6.23
C GLY A 248 -38.31 15.20 7.41
N ARG A 249 -39.63 15.13 7.13
CA ARG A 249 -40.74 14.83 8.05
C ARG A 249 -40.46 13.64 8.98
N GLY A 250 -40.66 13.86 10.28
CA GLY A 250 -40.67 12.82 11.30
C GLY A 250 -41.82 11.83 11.11
N LEU A 251 -41.49 10.54 11.25
CA LEU A 251 -42.48 9.48 11.48
C LEU A 251 -42.07 8.74 12.76
N ARG A 252 -42.69 9.11 13.88
CA ARG A 252 -42.87 8.19 15.01
C ARG A 252 -43.85 7.10 14.53
N GLY A 253 -43.38 5.87 14.35
CA GLY A 253 -44.22 4.77 13.88
C GLY A 253 -43.55 3.40 14.04
N VAL A 254 -44.35 2.42 14.46
CA VAL A 254 -43.99 1.00 14.40
C VAL A 254 -43.85 0.61 12.93
N THR A 255 -42.64 0.30 12.50
CA THR A 255 -42.33 -0.10 11.12
C THR A 255 -42.42 -1.61 10.94
N THR A 256 -42.91 -2.08 9.80
CA THR A 256 -42.99 -3.50 9.42
C THR A 256 -41.65 -4.06 8.95
N LYS A 257 -41.52 -5.39 9.01
CA LYS A 257 -40.32 -6.22 8.79
C LYS A 257 -39.54 -5.99 7.48
N ASP A 258 -40.14 -5.35 6.47
CA ASP A 258 -39.56 -5.23 5.12
C ASP A 258 -38.67 -4.00 4.92
N GLU A 259 -38.56 -3.11 5.91
CA GLU A 259 -37.62 -1.99 5.86
C GLU A 259 -36.25 -2.41 6.39
N ASP A 260 -35.21 -2.32 5.54
CA ASP A 260 -33.82 -2.58 5.91
C ASP A 260 -33.23 -1.30 6.50
N TRP A 261 -32.89 -1.33 7.79
CA TRP A 261 -32.34 -0.18 8.51
C TRP A 261 -30.83 -0.25 8.66
N ILE A 262 -30.24 0.89 9.02
CA ILE A 262 -28.80 1.05 9.18
C ILE A 262 -28.38 0.57 10.57
N GLU A 263 -27.50 -0.43 10.62
CA GLU A 263 -26.94 -1.00 11.86
C GLU A 263 -25.64 -0.29 12.28
N HIS A 264 -24.82 0.12 11.31
CA HIS A 264 -23.58 0.84 11.58
C HIS A 264 -23.52 2.12 10.74
N ILE A 265 -23.21 3.23 11.42
CA ILE A 265 -22.87 4.51 10.81
C ILE A 265 -21.54 4.94 11.42
N PHE A 266 -20.57 5.23 10.57
CA PHE A 266 -19.31 5.83 11.00
C PHE A 266 -18.74 6.72 9.89
N SER A 267 -17.96 7.69 10.30
CA SER A 267 -17.13 8.50 9.40
C SER A 267 -15.80 7.77 9.18
N ALA A 268 -15.36 7.72 7.93
CA ALA A 268 -14.02 7.28 7.57
C ALA A 268 -13.59 8.03 6.31
N SER A 269 -12.29 8.21 6.14
CA SER A 269 -11.76 8.86 4.94
C SER A 269 -11.85 7.89 3.75
N ALA A 270 -11.87 8.42 2.53
CA ALA A 270 -11.91 7.61 1.31
C ALA A 270 -10.75 6.59 1.23
N HIS A 271 -9.61 6.91 1.83
CA HIS A 271 -8.39 6.09 1.83
C HIS A 271 -8.35 5.07 2.97
N ASP A 272 -9.23 5.19 3.96
CA ASP A 272 -9.32 4.25 5.06
C ASP A 272 -9.67 2.84 4.55
N THR A 273 -9.22 1.85 5.33
CA THR A 273 -9.48 0.44 5.05
C THR A 273 -10.52 -0.09 6.03
N LEU A 274 -11.58 -0.68 5.50
CA LEU A 274 -12.58 -1.39 6.30
C LEU A 274 -12.18 -2.84 6.47
N MET A 275 -11.92 -3.21 7.72
CA MET A 275 -11.66 -4.57 8.12
C MET A 275 -12.99 -5.26 8.44
N ILE A 276 -13.33 -6.28 7.66
CA ILE A 276 -14.58 -7.03 7.78
C ILE A 276 -14.24 -8.38 8.41
N PHE A 277 -14.79 -8.65 9.59
CA PHE A 277 -14.55 -9.88 10.35
C PHE A 277 -15.76 -10.80 10.31
N THR A 278 -15.52 -12.08 10.07
CA THR A 278 -16.58 -13.10 10.04
C THR A 278 -16.69 -13.85 11.36
N ARG A 279 -17.85 -14.46 11.63
CA ARG A 279 -18.08 -15.29 12.83
C ARG A 279 -17.14 -16.50 12.91
N GLN A 280 -16.66 -16.97 11.75
CA GLN A 280 -15.69 -18.05 11.61
C GLN A 280 -14.24 -17.60 11.85
N GLY A 281 -14.00 -16.30 12.02
CA GLY A 281 -12.68 -15.76 12.34
C GLY A 281 -11.84 -15.37 11.13
N GLN A 282 -12.43 -15.20 9.94
CA GLN A 282 -11.75 -14.62 8.78
C GLN A 282 -11.81 -13.08 8.82
N CYS A 283 -10.82 -12.43 8.21
CA CYS A 283 -10.78 -10.99 7.99
C CYS A 283 -10.57 -10.68 6.51
N TYR A 284 -11.38 -9.76 6.00
CA TYR A 284 -11.30 -9.23 4.66
C TYR A 284 -11.05 -7.72 4.70
N TRP A 285 -10.51 -7.20 3.61
CA TRP A 285 -10.33 -5.77 3.39
C TRP A 285 -11.28 -5.27 2.32
N LEU A 286 -11.81 -4.08 2.57
CA LEU A 286 -12.50 -3.28 1.58
C LEU A 286 -12.05 -1.83 1.77
N LYS A 287 -11.48 -1.21 0.76
CA LYS A 287 -11.14 0.22 0.84
C LYS A 287 -12.42 1.04 0.77
N VAL A 288 -12.50 2.13 1.53
CA VAL A 288 -13.72 2.93 1.61
C VAL A 288 -14.15 3.42 0.24
N TRP A 289 -13.23 3.87 -0.61
CA TRP A 289 -13.54 4.31 -1.97
C TRP A 289 -14.11 3.23 -2.90
N GLN A 290 -13.86 1.94 -2.62
CA GLN A 290 -14.42 0.81 -3.39
C GLN A 290 -15.91 0.59 -3.09
N ILE A 291 -16.41 1.19 -2.00
CA ILE A 291 -17.82 1.15 -1.65
C ILE A 291 -18.60 2.00 -2.66
N PRO A 292 -19.74 1.50 -3.18
CA PRO A 292 -20.59 2.29 -4.07
C PRO A 292 -21.11 3.54 -3.37
N GLU A 293 -21.02 4.66 -4.07
CA GLU A 293 -21.69 5.88 -3.68
C GLU A 293 -23.19 5.76 -3.92
N GLY A 294 -23.99 6.22 -2.96
CA GLY A 294 -25.44 6.07 -3.03
C GLY A 294 -26.18 7.23 -2.36
N SER A 295 -27.44 7.45 -2.76
CA SER A 295 -28.33 8.37 -2.07
C SER A 295 -28.80 7.78 -0.73
N ARG A 296 -29.39 8.61 0.14
CA ARG A 296 -29.97 8.15 1.42
C ARG A 296 -31.02 7.05 1.21
N GLN A 297 -31.80 7.14 0.13
CA GLN A 297 -32.85 6.17 -0.22
C GLN A 297 -32.32 4.89 -0.88
N SER A 298 -31.10 4.92 -1.45
CA SER A 298 -30.52 3.72 -2.07
C SER A 298 -30.12 2.69 -1.01
N ARG A 299 -30.35 1.40 -1.29
CA ARG A 299 -29.98 0.31 -0.36
C ARG A 299 -28.47 0.04 -0.32
N GLY A 300 -27.71 0.49 -1.31
CA GLY A 300 -26.28 0.15 -1.43
C GLY A 300 -26.05 -1.21 -2.09
N ARG A 301 -24.88 -1.83 -1.84
CA ARG A 301 -24.56 -3.18 -2.33
C ARG A 301 -24.29 -4.14 -1.18
N PRO A 302 -24.64 -5.43 -1.30
CA PRO A 302 -24.26 -6.43 -0.29
C PRO A 302 -22.74 -6.50 -0.12
N ILE A 303 -22.25 -6.46 1.13
CA ILE A 303 -20.83 -6.56 1.49
C ILE A 303 -20.23 -7.84 0.91
N VAL A 304 -20.97 -8.94 0.98
CA VAL A 304 -20.57 -10.27 0.44
C VAL A 304 -20.28 -10.27 -1.07
N ASN A 305 -20.73 -9.26 -1.81
CA ASN A 305 -20.43 -9.11 -3.24
C ASN A 305 -19.20 -8.23 -3.49
N LEU A 306 -18.80 -7.43 -2.50
CA LEU A 306 -17.64 -6.53 -2.59
C LEU A 306 -16.36 -7.20 -2.07
N VAL A 307 -16.50 -8.13 -1.13
CA VAL A 307 -15.41 -8.98 -0.64
C VAL A 307 -15.65 -10.42 -1.07
N SER A 308 -14.59 -11.17 -1.40
CA SER A 308 -14.68 -12.58 -1.82
C SER A 308 -14.96 -13.53 -0.63
N MET A 309 -15.99 -13.23 0.15
CA MET A 309 -16.46 -14.04 1.27
C MET A 309 -17.07 -15.36 0.80
N ARG A 310 -16.97 -16.40 1.63
CA ARG A 310 -17.65 -17.67 1.37
C ARG A 310 -19.13 -17.53 1.69
N LYS A 311 -19.98 -18.31 1.00
CA LYS A 311 -21.46 -18.23 1.14
C LYS A 311 -21.97 -18.58 2.54
N ASP A 312 -21.19 -19.28 3.33
CA ASP A 312 -21.48 -19.77 4.69
C ASP A 312 -20.91 -18.86 5.79
N GLU A 313 -20.26 -17.75 5.43
CA GLU A 313 -19.68 -16.82 6.38
C GLU A 313 -20.63 -15.68 6.77
N ASP A 314 -20.79 -15.48 8.07
CA ASP A 314 -21.61 -14.42 8.64
C ASP A 314 -20.73 -13.27 9.13
N LEU A 315 -21.23 -12.03 9.01
CA LEU A 315 -20.57 -10.86 9.56
C LEU A 315 -20.56 -10.88 11.10
N ALA A 316 -19.42 -10.54 11.71
CA ALA A 316 -19.26 -10.38 13.16
C ALA A 316 -18.92 -8.94 13.56
N ALA A 317 -18.07 -8.25 12.80
CA ALA A 317 -17.69 -6.87 13.06
C ALA A 317 -17.15 -6.18 11.80
N VAL A 318 -17.32 -4.86 11.73
CA VAL A 318 -16.68 -3.99 10.74
C VAL A 318 -15.87 -2.94 11.50
N VAL A 319 -14.59 -2.81 11.18
CA VAL A 319 -13.66 -1.91 11.87
C VAL A 319 -12.93 -1.04 10.83
N PRO A 320 -13.19 0.28 10.80
CA PRO A 320 -12.43 1.21 9.95
C PRO A 320 -11.03 1.45 10.52
N VAL A 321 -10.01 1.43 9.66
CA VAL A 321 -8.60 1.63 10.01
C VAL A 321 -7.89 2.45 8.94
N ARG A 322 -7.26 3.56 9.34
CA ARG A 322 -6.39 4.36 8.48
C ARG A 322 -4.98 3.79 8.39
N GLU A 323 -4.37 3.54 9.55
CA GLU A 323 -2.97 3.12 9.67
C GLU A 323 -2.84 1.85 10.50
N PHE A 324 -2.05 0.90 9.98
CA PHE A 324 -1.78 -0.40 10.59
C PHE A 324 -0.54 -0.35 11.47
N SER A 325 -0.68 0.26 12.64
CA SER A 325 0.41 0.50 13.58
C SER A 325 0.66 -0.67 14.54
N ASP A 326 1.87 -0.75 15.10
CA ASP A 326 2.24 -1.77 16.11
C ASP A 326 1.77 -1.42 17.53
N ASP A 327 1.40 -0.15 17.76
CA ASP A 327 0.98 0.40 19.06
C ASP A 327 -0.53 0.30 19.32
N ARG A 328 -1.32 0.02 18.27
CA ARG A 328 -2.76 -0.25 18.38
C ARG A 328 -3.04 -1.73 18.22
N PHE A 329 -4.08 -2.20 18.92
CA PHE A 329 -4.41 -3.63 18.92
C PHE A 329 -5.87 -3.86 18.56
N LEU A 330 -6.13 -4.99 17.92
CA LEU A 330 -7.47 -5.55 17.80
C LEU A 330 -7.70 -6.52 18.95
N LEU A 331 -8.76 -6.27 19.71
CA LEU A 331 -9.26 -7.19 20.70
C LEU A 331 -10.45 -7.97 20.12
N PHE A 332 -10.34 -9.29 20.16
CA PHE A 332 -11.35 -10.23 19.73
C PHE A 332 -12.02 -10.84 20.96
N ALA A 333 -13.34 -11.08 20.89
CA ALA A 333 -14.06 -11.89 21.86
C ALA A 333 -14.86 -12.99 21.16
N THR A 334 -14.87 -14.19 21.75
CA THR A 334 -15.66 -15.33 21.26
C THR A 334 -16.82 -15.66 22.19
N ARG A 335 -17.80 -16.38 21.66
CA ARG A 335 -19.00 -16.82 22.37
C ARG A 335 -18.67 -17.68 23.59
N ASN A 336 -17.64 -18.51 23.51
CA ASN A 336 -17.18 -19.34 24.64
C ASN A 336 -16.26 -18.60 25.63
N GLY A 337 -16.20 -17.27 25.56
CA GLY A 337 -15.51 -16.44 26.55
C GLY A 337 -13.99 -16.40 26.39
N LYS A 338 -13.49 -16.69 25.19
CA LYS A 338 -12.09 -16.41 24.83
C LYS A 338 -11.95 -14.95 24.40
N VAL A 339 -10.79 -14.37 24.71
CA VAL A 339 -10.36 -13.08 24.18
C VAL A 339 -8.97 -13.20 23.60
N LYS A 340 -8.70 -12.42 22.57
CA LYS A 340 -7.38 -12.36 21.96
C LYS A 340 -7.04 -10.93 21.60
N LYS A 341 -5.80 -10.55 21.86
CA LYS A 341 -5.24 -9.26 21.44
C LYS A 341 -4.20 -9.49 20.36
N THR A 342 -4.30 -8.78 19.23
CA THR A 342 -3.33 -8.86 18.12
C THR A 342 -2.95 -7.45 17.68
N PRO A 343 -1.67 -7.15 17.42
CA PRO A 343 -1.27 -5.86 16.86
C PRO A 343 -1.96 -5.58 15.51
N LEU A 344 -2.30 -4.32 15.26
CA LEU A 344 -2.99 -3.91 14.04
C LEU A 344 -2.11 -4.09 12.79
N SER A 345 -0.80 -3.86 12.92
CA SER A 345 0.24 -4.14 11.92
C SER A 345 0.19 -5.56 11.33
N ALA A 346 -0.21 -6.55 12.13
CA ALA A 346 -0.35 -7.94 11.67
C ALA A 346 -1.40 -8.10 10.57
N TYR A 347 -2.28 -7.12 10.42
CA TYR A 347 -3.32 -7.08 9.41
C TYR A 347 -3.01 -6.14 8.25
N GLY A 348 -1.85 -5.47 8.24
CA GLY A 348 -1.47 -4.47 7.23
C GLY A 348 -1.17 -5.00 5.82
N ASN A 349 -1.41 -6.28 5.54
CA ASN A 349 -1.29 -6.87 4.20
C ASN A 349 -2.27 -8.05 4.05
N ILE A 350 -3.43 -7.83 3.43
CA ILE A 350 -4.45 -8.87 3.19
C ILE A 350 -4.59 -9.17 1.69
N ARG A 351 -4.63 -10.46 1.35
CA ARG A 351 -4.91 -10.92 -0.02
C ARG A 351 -6.42 -10.91 -0.28
N VAL A 352 -6.84 -10.89 -1.54
CA VAL A 352 -8.27 -10.91 -1.94
C VAL A 352 -9.07 -12.07 -1.29
N VAL A 353 -8.43 -13.20 -1.05
CA VAL A 353 -9.02 -14.39 -0.39
C VAL A 353 -9.27 -14.24 1.12
N GLY A 354 -8.94 -13.07 1.69
CA GLY A 354 -8.99 -12.84 3.13
C GLY A 354 -7.82 -13.46 3.88
N LEU A 355 -7.81 -13.28 5.19
CA LEU A 355 -6.86 -13.90 6.10
C LEU A 355 -7.53 -14.49 7.33
N ASN A 356 -6.89 -15.49 7.92
CA ASN A 356 -7.32 -16.03 9.20
C ASN A 356 -6.96 -15.05 10.33
N ALA A 357 -7.98 -14.41 10.88
CA ALA A 357 -7.85 -13.41 11.92
C ALA A 357 -7.76 -14.02 13.31
N ILE A 358 -8.44 -15.15 13.57
CA ILE A 358 -8.49 -15.91 14.84
C ILE A 358 -8.90 -17.36 14.58
N ASN A 359 -8.27 -18.32 15.26
CA ASN A 359 -8.70 -19.71 15.20
C ASN A 359 -9.94 -19.91 16.08
N ILE A 360 -11.09 -20.17 15.44
CA ILE A 360 -12.34 -20.51 16.11
C ILE A 360 -12.45 -22.03 16.20
N ARG A 361 -12.66 -22.56 17.42
CA ARG A 361 -12.90 -24.00 17.64
C ARG A 361 -14.32 -24.39 17.24
N GLU A 362 -14.54 -25.67 17.00
CA GLU A 362 -15.86 -26.23 16.78
C GLU A 362 -16.81 -25.88 17.94
N GLY A 363 -17.99 -25.36 17.61
CA GLY A 363 -18.98 -24.89 18.59
C GLY A 363 -18.69 -23.53 19.24
N ASP A 364 -17.66 -22.79 18.78
CA ASP A 364 -17.42 -21.39 19.14
C ASP A 364 -17.69 -20.47 17.94
N THR A 365 -17.89 -19.19 18.21
CA THR A 365 -18.06 -18.15 17.17
C THR A 365 -17.47 -16.83 17.64
N LEU A 366 -16.89 -16.06 16.74
CA LEU A 366 -16.49 -14.68 17.02
C LEU A 366 -17.74 -13.83 17.24
N ILE A 367 -17.79 -13.09 18.36
CA ILE A 367 -18.92 -12.22 18.70
C ILE A 367 -18.65 -10.74 18.44
N GLY A 368 -17.38 -10.34 18.40
CA GLY A 368 -17.02 -8.94 18.20
C GLY A 368 -15.52 -8.73 18.14
N VAL A 369 -15.14 -7.67 17.44
CA VAL A 369 -13.77 -7.17 17.31
C VAL A 369 -13.83 -5.67 17.52
N GLN A 370 -12.93 -5.14 18.35
CA GLN A 370 -12.81 -3.71 18.61
C GLN A 370 -11.34 -3.30 18.63
N ILE A 371 -11.05 -2.06 18.23
CA ILE A 371 -9.73 -1.46 18.43
C ILE A 371 -9.61 -1.10 19.91
N VAL A 372 -8.47 -1.44 20.50
CA VAL A 372 -8.13 -1.06 21.86
C VAL A 372 -6.81 -0.28 21.86
N ASP A 373 -6.83 0.84 22.57
CA ASP A 373 -5.66 1.65 22.89
C ASP A 373 -5.09 1.21 24.24
N PRO A 374 -3.83 1.55 24.57
CA PRO A 374 -3.32 1.40 25.93
C PRO A 374 -4.28 2.02 26.96
N ASP A 375 -4.37 1.42 28.14
CA ASP A 375 -5.25 1.84 29.26
C ASP A 375 -6.75 1.67 29.06
N THR A 376 -7.20 1.15 27.90
CA THR A 376 -8.61 0.80 27.72
C THR A 376 -9.01 -0.42 28.54
N GLN A 377 -10.31 -0.49 28.86
CA GLN A 377 -10.87 -1.56 29.67
C GLN A 377 -11.94 -2.32 28.88
N VAL A 378 -12.01 -3.63 29.15
CA VAL A 378 -12.83 -4.57 28.41
C VAL A 378 -13.92 -5.09 29.32
N LEU A 379 -15.17 -4.94 28.89
CA LEU A 379 -16.34 -5.52 29.54
C LEU A 379 -16.95 -6.61 28.66
N LEU A 380 -17.04 -7.83 29.21
CA LEU A 380 -17.77 -8.94 28.59
C LEU A 380 -19.01 -9.24 29.43
N ALA A 381 -20.15 -9.46 28.79
CA ALA A 381 -21.37 -9.91 29.47
C ALA A 381 -21.87 -11.24 28.90
N THR A 382 -22.53 -12.02 29.75
CA THR A 382 -23.05 -13.34 29.43
C THR A 382 -24.58 -13.36 29.36
N ARG A 383 -25.10 -14.39 28.70
CA ARG A 383 -26.54 -14.66 28.57
C ARG A 383 -27.23 -14.74 29.93
N ASN A 384 -26.59 -15.35 30.92
CA ASN A 384 -27.17 -15.52 32.26
C ASN A 384 -26.97 -14.30 33.17
N GLY A 385 -26.61 -13.14 32.62
CA GLY A 385 -26.56 -11.88 33.36
C GLY A 385 -25.33 -11.70 34.23
N MET A 386 -24.19 -12.33 33.86
CA MET A 386 -22.89 -12.03 34.47
C MET A 386 -22.12 -11.04 33.59
N ALA A 387 -21.26 -10.21 34.19
CA ALA A 387 -20.32 -9.37 33.46
C ALA A 387 -18.95 -9.32 34.14
N ILE A 388 -17.88 -9.26 33.36
CA ILE A 388 -16.51 -9.07 33.83
C ILE A 388 -15.92 -7.83 33.18
N ARG A 389 -15.26 -6.98 33.98
CA ARG A 389 -14.51 -5.79 33.55
C ARG A 389 -13.05 -5.99 33.93
N PHE A 390 -12.14 -5.93 32.96
CA PHE A 390 -10.71 -6.13 33.15
C PHE A 390 -9.90 -5.22 32.21
N PRO A 391 -8.67 -4.83 32.57
CA PRO A 391 -7.83 -3.99 31.70
C PRO A 391 -7.39 -4.76 30.46
N GLU A 392 -7.29 -4.09 29.31
CA GLU A 392 -6.88 -4.73 28.05
C GLU A 392 -5.48 -5.39 28.16
N ALA A 393 -4.61 -4.84 29.03
CA ALA A 393 -3.26 -5.33 29.31
C ALA A 393 -3.22 -6.76 29.88
N ASP A 394 -4.29 -7.23 30.55
CA ASP A 394 -4.39 -8.61 31.05
C ASP A 394 -4.39 -9.65 29.91
N ALA A 395 -4.77 -9.25 28.70
CA ALA A 395 -4.67 -10.03 27.49
C ALA A 395 -3.36 -9.69 26.76
N ARG A 396 -2.36 -10.57 26.87
CA ARG A 396 -1.08 -10.39 26.15
C ARG A 396 -1.30 -10.34 24.63
N PRO A 397 -0.54 -9.52 23.88
CA PRO A 397 -0.51 -9.59 22.42
C PRO A 397 -0.11 -11.00 21.94
N MET A 398 -0.79 -11.48 20.90
CA MET A 398 -0.58 -12.79 20.29
C MET A 398 -0.63 -12.68 18.75
N GLY A 399 -0.14 -13.71 18.06
CA GLY A 399 -0.26 -13.79 16.60
C GLY A 399 -1.69 -14.10 16.13
N ARG A 400 -1.97 -13.83 14.85
CA ARG A 400 -3.29 -14.00 14.22
C ARG A 400 -3.85 -15.42 14.36
N ALA A 401 -3.10 -16.44 13.95
CA ALA A 401 -3.53 -17.85 13.93
C ALA A 401 -3.47 -18.52 15.32
N THR A 402 -3.99 -17.85 16.34
CA THR A 402 -4.12 -18.36 17.71
C THR A 402 -5.55 -18.24 18.20
N GLU A 403 -5.93 -19.03 19.20
CA GLU A 403 -7.29 -19.10 19.77
C GLU A 403 -7.54 -18.07 20.90
N GLY A 404 -6.49 -17.40 21.36
CA GLY A 404 -6.55 -16.48 22.49
C GLY A 404 -6.60 -17.14 23.88
N VAL A 405 -6.81 -16.31 24.88
CA VAL A 405 -6.83 -16.65 26.31
C VAL A 405 -8.23 -16.54 26.87
N ARG A 406 -8.48 -17.05 28.09
CA ARG A 406 -9.80 -16.94 28.72
C ARG A 406 -10.05 -15.50 29.19
N GLY A 407 -11.14 -14.89 28.71
CA GLY A 407 -11.62 -13.57 29.13
C GLY A 407 -12.63 -13.65 30.27
N ILE A 408 -13.59 -14.58 30.19
CA ILE A 408 -14.56 -14.85 31.26
C ILE A 408 -14.73 -16.36 31.46
N LYS A 409 -14.97 -16.78 32.70
CA LYS A 409 -15.32 -18.17 33.02
C LYS A 409 -16.84 -18.34 33.00
N LEU A 410 -17.32 -19.16 32.09
CA LEU A 410 -18.73 -19.46 31.91
C LEU A 410 -19.18 -20.61 32.83
N ARG A 411 -20.46 -20.64 33.21
CA ARG A 411 -21.08 -21.70 34.02
C ARG A 411 -22.13 -22.45 33.20
N GLY A 412 -22.07 -23.78 33.21
CA GLY A 412 -23.07 -24.61 32.52
C GLY A 412 -23.15 -24.28 31.03
N ARG A 413 -24.35 -23.95 30.54
CA ARG A 413 -24.63 -23.58 29.13
C ARG A 413 -24.62 -22.06 28.88
N ASP A 414 -23.99 -21.28 29.76
CA ASP A 414 -23.84 -19.85 29.58
C ASP A 414 -22.86 -19.53 28.44
N TYR A 415 -23.02 -18.36 27.81
CA TYR A 415 -22.14 -17.88 26.75
C TYR A 415 -22.10 -16.36 26.72
N VAL A 416 -21.05 -15.79 26.12
CA VAL A 416 -20.87 -14.34 26.00
C VAL A 416 -21.80 -13.79 24.91
N VAL A 417 -22.53 -12.73 25.24
CA VAL A 417 -23.51 -12.08 24.34
C VAL A 417 -22.98 -10.79 23.73
N GLY A 418 -21.95 -10.19 24.32
CA GLY A 418 -21.34 -8.99 23.77
C GLY A 418 -20.05 -8.60 24.48
N MET A 419 -19.31 -7.71 23.82
CA MET A 419 -18.09 -7.07 24.30
C MET A 419 -18.25 -5.57 24.13
N VAL A 420 -17.90 -4.82 25.18
CA VAL A 420 -17.88 -3.36 25.17
C VAL A 420 -16.49 -2.92 25.61
N ILE A 421 -15.87 -2.04 24.84
CA ILE A 421 -14.68 -1.31 25.26
C ILE A 421 -15.15 -0.04 25.94
N THR A 422 -14.77 0.14 27.19
CA THR A 422 -15.22 1.28 27.99
C THR A 422 -14.13 2.33 28.02
N ARG A 423 -14.49 3.55 27.60
CA ARG A 423 -13.77 4.79 27.91
C ARG A 423 -14.49 5.46 29.08
N ASP A 424 -13.78 6.28 29.84
CA ASP A 424 -14.35 7.03 30.96
C ASP A 424 -15.60 7.80 30.44
N ASP A 425 -16.71 7.77 31.18
CA ASP A 425 -18.02 8.41 30.89
C ASP A 425 -19.10 7.62 30.11
N ALA A 426 -18.94 6.31 29.83
CA ALA A 426 -19.97 5.52 29.15
C ALA A 426 -20.92 4.76 30.10
N ASN A 427 -22.22 4.67 29.73
CA ASN A 427 -23.18 3.78 30.39
C ASN A 427 -23.25 2.42 29.67
N LEU A 428 -23.39 1.32 30.43
CA LEU A 428 -23.69 0.00 29.85
C LEU A 428 -25.20 -0.20 29.74
N LEU A 429 -25.71 -0.27 28.52
CA LEU A 429 -27.07 -0.72 28.24
C LEU A 429 -27.12 -2.26 28.22
N VAL A 430 -28.10 -2.81 28.92
CA VAL A 430 -28.41 -4.25 28.93
C VAL A 430 -29.85 -4.44 28.51
N VAL A 431 -30.09 -5.38 27.57
CA VAL A 431 -31.43 -5.75 27.11
C VAL A 431 -31.61 -7.27 27.22
N THR A 432 -32.81 -7.70 27.63
CA THR A 432 -33.17 -9.10 27.83
C THR A 432 -34.28 -9.56 26.88
N GLU A 433 -34.41 -10.88 26.70
CA GLU A 433 -35.34 -11.51 25.75
C GLU A 433 -36.82 -11.17 26.01
N LYS A 434 -37.21 -10.83 27.24
CA LYS A 434 -38.58 -10.39 27.58
C LYS A 434 -38.78 -8.87 27.53
N GLY A 435 -37.94 -8.15 26.80
CA GLY A 435 -38.13 -6.71 26.57
C GLY A 435 -37.85 -5.86 27.80
N MET A 436 -37.09 -6.38 28.77
CA MET A 436 -36.59 -5.58 29.89
C MET A 436 -35.21 -5.04 29.54
N GLY A 437 -34.88 -3.86 30.05
CA GLY A 437 -33.55 -3.30 29.90
C GLY A 437 -33.29 -2.14 30.83
N LYS A 438 -32.04 -1.71 30.84
CA LYS A 438 -31.55 -0.66 31.74
C LYS A 438 -30.19 -0.15 31.29
N ARG A 439 -29.87 1.06 31.75
CA ARG A 439 -28.53 1.60 31.75
C ARG A 439 -27.91 1.41 33.12
N THR A 440 -26.62 1.13 33.15
CA THR A 440 -25.85 1.11 34.39
C THR A 440 -24.48 1.69 34.13
N ASP A 441 -24.09 2.62 34.99
CA ASP A 441 -22.76 3.19 35.00
C ASP A 441 -21.69 2.07 34.98
N VAL A 442 -20.72 2.20 34.09
CA VAL A 442 -19.60 1.27 33.94
C VAL A 442 -18.79 1.16 35.24
N ASP A 443 -18.71 2.20 36.05
CA ASP A 443 -18.02 2.21 37.34
C ASP A 443 -18.71 1.41 38.43
N ALA A 444 -19.99 1.09 38.25
CA ALA A 444 -20.63 0.11 39.10
C ALA A 444 -19.94 -1.27 38.96
N TYR A 445 -19.38 -1.60 37.80
CA TYR A 445 -18.69 -2.88 37.54
C TYR A 445 -17.26 -2.80 38.05
N ARG A 446 -17.00 -3.41 39.22
CA ARG A 446 -15.64 -3.45 39.78
C ARG A 446 -14.63 -4.03 38.79
N LEU A 447 -13.49 -3.36 38.67
CA LEU A 447 -12.34 -3.87 37.94
C LEU A 447 -11.83 -5.15 38.63
N GLN A 448 -11.57 -6.19 37.84
CA GLN A 448 -11.01 -7.46 38.31
C GLN A 448 -10.12 -8.06 37.22
N GLY A 449 -9.33 -9.09 37.56
CA GLY A 449 -8.52 -9.80 36.57
C GLY A 449 -9.36 -10.63 35.59
N ARG A 450 -8.88 -10.81 34.36
CA ARG A 450 -9.59 -11.64 33.36
C ARG A 450 -9.74 -13.11 33.82
N GLY A 451 -10.73 -13.79 33.27
CA GLY A 451 -10.96 -15.22 33.48
C GLY A 451 -11.71 -15.57 34.77
N GLY A 452 -12.18 -14.57 35.52
CA GLY A 452 -13.13 -14.74 36.61
C GLY A 452 -14.56 -15.06 36.15
N TYR A 453 -15.46 -15.32 37.09
CA TYR A 453 -16.89 -15.52 36.80
C TYR A 453 -17.66 -14.21 36.58
N GLY A 454 -17.02 -13.06 36.81
CA GLY A 454 -17.67 -11.77 36.75
C GLY A 454 -18.56 -11.48 37.96
N VAL A 455 -19.29 -10.39 37.87
CA VAL A 455 -20.28 -9.91 38.83
C VAL A 455 -21.67 -9.91 38.18
N ILE A 456 -22.73 -9.85 38.98
CA ILE A 456 -24.10 -9.76 38.44
C ILE A 456 -24.24 -8.45 37.65
N ASN A 457 -24.65 -8.58 36.39
CA ASN A 457 -24.97 -7.54 35.43
C ASN A 457 -26.48 -7.21 35.44
N VAL A 458 -27.31 -8.25 35.47
CA VAL A 458 -28.77 -8.16 35.57
C VAL A 458 -29.28 -9.41 36.28
N LYS A 459 -30.36 -9.27 37.07
CA LYS A 459 -31.03 -10.42 37.68
C LYS A 459 -31.90 -11.12 36.65
N VAL A 460 -31.40 -12.21 36.09
CA VAL A 460 -32.16 -13.08 35.18
C VAL A 460 -33.21 -13.86 35.98
N THR A 461 -34.49 -13.61 35.68
CA THR A 461 -35.66 -14.33 36.20
C THR A 461 -36.58 -14.72 35.05
N ASP A 462 -37.62 -15.51 35.31
CA ASP A 462 -38.63 -15.84 34.29
C ASP A 462 -39.30 -14.60 33.68
N LYS A 463 -39.35 -13.49 34.44
CA LYS A 463 -39.90 -12.21 34.00
C LYS A 463 -38.96 -11.45 33.06
N THR A 464 -37.66 -11.45 33.31
CA THR A 464 -36.68 -10.75 32.45
C THR A 464 -36.29 -11.60 31.25
N GLY A 465 -36.23 -12.91 31.47
CA GLY A 465 -35.52 -13.84 30.61
C GLY A 465 -34.02 -13.52 30.52
N ALA A 466 -33.35 -14.24 29.64
CA ALA A 466 -31.92 -14.13 29.39
C ALA A 466 -31.50 -12.80 28.72
N VAL A 467 -30.24 -12.43 28.89
CA VAL A 467 -29.63 -11.27 28.21
C VAL A 467 -29.48 -11.59 26.72
N ILE A 468 -29.92 -10.66 25.88
CA ILE A 468 -29.80 -10.77 24.41
C ILE A 468 -28.66 -9.90 23.87
N ALA A 469 -28.48 -8.70 24.44
CA ALA A 469 -27.51 -7.72 23.96
C ALA A 469 -26.98 -6.83 25.09
N ILE A 470 -25.74 -6.39 24.92
CA ILE A 470 -25.13 -5.30 25.66
C ILE A 470 -24.54 -4.28 24.69
N LYS A 471 -24.63 -2.99 25.02
CA LYS A 471 -24.02 -1.91 24.25
C LYS A 471 -23.47 -0.85 25.22
N GLY A 472 -22.29 -0.31 24.91
CA GLY A 472 -21.90 0.96 25.50
C GLY A 472 -22.71 2.05 24.83
N VAL A 473 -23.37 2.89 25.62
CA VAL A 473 -24.26 3.94 25.11
C VAL A 473 -24.03 5.26 25.81
N THR A 474 -24.33 6.33 25.09
CA THR A 474 -24.40 7.71 25.58
C THR A 474 -25.83 8.23 25.51
N ASP A 475 -26.10 9.38 26.14
CA ASP A 475 -27.47 9.89 26.29
C ASP A 475 -28.05 10.43 24.97
N ASP A 476 -27.20 10.78 24.02
CA ASP A 476 -27.47 11.30 22.67
C ASP A 476 -27.66 10.20 21.60
N GLU A 477 -27.92 8.96 22.03
CA GLU A 477 -28.16 7.83 21.13
C GLU A 477 -29.61 7.35 21.20
N GLN A 478 -30.04 6.62 20.19
CA GLN A 478 -31.32 5.92 20.15
C GLN A 478 -31.14 4.41 20.11
N LEU A 479 -32.11 3.71 20.65
CA LEU A 479 -32.16 2.26 20.72
C LEU A 479 -33.28 1.75 19.82
N MET A 480 -32.95 0.77 18.99
CA MET A 480 -33.94 0.02 18.22
C MET A 480 -33.99 -1.43 18.73
N VAL A 481 -35.19 -1.90 19.06
CA VAL A 481 -35.46 -3.25 19.57
C VAL A 481 -36.34 -3.98 18.59
N ILE A 482 -35.95 -5.19 18.20
CA ILE A 482 -36.72 -6.03 17.27
C ILE A 482 -37.18 -7.29 17.97
N THR A 483 -38.47 -7.60 17.81
CA THR A 483 -39.09 -8.81 18.35
C THR A 483 -39.13 -9.94 17.32
N ARG A 484 -39.39 -11.18 17.76
CA ARG A 484 -39.51 -12.34 16.88
C ARG A 484 -40.70 -12.23 15.94
N ALA A 485 -41.78 -11.58 16.39
CA ALA A 485 -42.93 -11.26 15.56
C ALA A 485 -42.63 -10.20 14.48
N GLY A 486 -41.44 -9.57 14.52
CA GLY A 486 -41.03 -8.55 13.56
C GLY A 486 -41.49 -7.14 13.92
N VAL A 487 -41.92 -6.92 15.17
CA VAL A 487 -42.24 -5.58 15.67
C VAL A 487 -40.94 -4.85 15.97
N MET A 488 -40.81 -3.64 15.44
CA MET A 488 -39.67 -2.75 15.67
C MET A 488 -40.08 -1.58 16.55
N ASN A 489 -39.32 -1.33 17.62
CA ASN A 489 -39.55 -0.23 18.54
C ASN A 489 -38.27 0.63 18.65
N ARG A 490 -38.42 1.94 18.45
CA ARG A 490 -37.36 2.95 18.54
C ARG A 490 -37.62 3.84 19.75
N GLN A 491 -36.64 4.02 20.62
CA GLN A 491 -36.73 4.89 21.80
C GLN A 491 -35.40 5.59 22.07
N ALA A 492 -35.43 6.77 22.69
CA ALA A 492 -34.21 7.47 23.07
C ALA A 492 -33.51 6.76 24.22
N VAL A 493 -32.17 6.68 24.17
CA VAL A 493 -31.39 6.06 25.24
C VAL A 493 -31.53 6.85 26.54
N SER A 494 -31.65 8.18 26.46
CA SER A 494 -31.90 9.09 27.59
C SER A 494 -33.15 8.73 28.41
N GLU A 495 -34.21 8.21 27.78
CA GLU A 495 -35.45 7.78 28.45
C GLU A 495 -35.29 6.48 29.24
N ILE A 496 -34.27 5.67 28.93
CA ILE A 496 -34.03 4.40 29.60
C ILE A 496 -33.44 4.68 30.99
N ARG A 497 -34.05 4.15 32.04
CA ARG A 497 -33.58 4.40 33.40
C ARG A 497 -32.16 3.89 33.65
N THR A 498 -31.33 4.75 34.22
CA THR A 498 -30.02 4.40 34.80
C THR A 498 -30.21 3.87 36.21
N ILE A 499 -29.93 2.60 36.43
CA ILE A 499 -30.09 1.91 37.72
C ILE A 499 -28.96 0.92 37.97
N GLY A 500 -28.79 0.50 39.23
CA GLY A 500 -27.72 -0.41 39.62
C GLY A 500 -27.72 -1.77 38.92
N ARG A 501 -26.58 -2.48 38.99
CA ARG A 501 -26.34 -3.76 38.30
C ARG A 501 -27.22 -4.92 38.77
N ALA A 502 -27.43 -5.09 40.08
CA ALA A 502 -28.19 -6.23 40.60
C ALA A 502 -29.72 -6.02 40.59
N THR A 503 -30.25 -5.48 39.50
CA THR A 503 -31.67 -5.16 39.28
C THR A 503 -32.23 -5.88 38.04
N GLN A 504 -33.54 -5.87 37.85
CA GLN A 504 -34.22 -6.48 36.69
C GLN A 504 -34.33 -5.57 35.46
N GLY A 505 -34.11 -4.26 35.62
CA GLY A 505 -34.40 -3.28 34.57
C GLY A 505 -35.84 -2.78 34.57
N VAL A 506 -36.13 -1.90 33.62
CA VAL A 506 -37.48 -1.43 33.29
C VAL A 506 -37.94 -2.07 31.99
N ARG A 507 -39.23 -2.02 31.71
CA ARG A 507 -39.78 -2.53 30.46
C ARG A 507 -39.47 -1.54 29.33
N LEU A 508 -38.76 -2.01 28.31
CA LEU A 508 -38.44 -1.25 27.10
C LEU A 508 -39.50 -1.44 26.01
N VAL A 509 -40.08 -2.65 25.92
CA VAL A 509 -41.09 -2.99 24.91
C VAL A 509 -42.19 -3.84 25.57
N ASN A 510 -43.45 -3.55 25.24
CA ASN A 510 -44.55 -4.45 25.54
C ASN A 510 -44.56 -5.56 24.48
N LEU A 511 -44.29 -6.79 24.92
CA LEU A 511 -44.31 -7.97 24.06
C LEU A 511 -45.66 -8.66 24.18
N ASP A 512 -46.18 -9.14 23.05
CA ASP A 512 -47.34 -10.03 23.03
C ASP A 512 -46.98 -11.42 23.58
N ASP A 513 -47.99 -12.21 23.95
CA ASP A 513 -47.79 -13.53 24.55
C ASP A 513 -47.02 -14.46 23.61
N GLY A 514 -45.86 -14.93 24.09
CA GLY A 514 -44.96 -15.80 23.34
C GLY A 514 -43.93 -15.07 22.47
N ASP A 515 -44.03 -13.74 22.32
CA ASP A 515 -43.02 -12.95 21.62
C ASP A 515 -41.78 -12.72 22.49
N THR A 516 -40.64 -12.49 21.83
CA THR A 516 -39.34 -12.27 22.47
C THR A 516 -38.53 -11.28 21.66
N VAL A 517 -37.70 -10.48 22.34
CA VAL A 517 -36.68 -9.67 21.69
C VAL A 517 -35.63 -10.60 21.10
N VAL A 518 -35.36 -10.42 19.81
CA VAL A 518 -34.35 -11.19 19.07
C VAL A 518 -33.10 -10.39 18.77
N ASP A 519 -33.21 -9.06 18.66
CA ASP A 519 -32.09 -8.20 18.28
C ASP A 519 -32.24 -6.78 18.81
N VAL A 520 -31.10 -6.10 18.96
CA VAL A 520 -31.00 -4.75 19.50
C VAL A 520 -29.89 -3.99 18.77
N ALA A 521 -30.28 -2.91 18.08
CA ALA A 521 -29.36 -2.04 17.36
C ALA A 521 -29.27 -0.66 18.03
N ARG A 522 -28.06 -0.09 18.02
CA ARG A 522 -27.81 1.29 18.43
C ARG A 522 -27.93 2.16 17.19
N VAL A 523 -28.77 3.18 17.24
CA VAL A 523 -29.00 4.13 16.15
C VAL A 523 -28.51 5.48 16.64
N VAL A 524 -27.69 6.16 15.85
CA VAL A 524 -27.24 7.52 16.18
C VAL A 524 -28.41 8.49 15.93
N ILE A 525 -28.62 9.45 16.83
CA ILE A 525 -29.69 10.44 16.70
C ILE A 525 -29.48 11.28 15.42
N GLU A 526 -30.48 11.25 14.55
CA GLU A 526 -30.74 12.34 13.61
C GLU A 526 -31.52 13.37 14.44
N ASP A 527 -30.93 14.53 14.75
CA ASP A 527 -31.54 15.51 15.66
C ASP A 527 -32.98 15.84 15.18
N GLU A 528 -33.96 15.54 16.03
CA GLU A 528 -35.32 16.04 15.97
C GLU A 528 -35.35 17.28 16.88
N GLU A 529 -35.51 18.47 16.32
CA GLU A 529 -35.88 19.64 17.13
C GLU A 529 -37.39 19.53 17.44
N GLU A 530 -37.73 19.43 18.73
CA GLU A 530 -39.09 19.59 19.24
C GLU A 530 -39.48 21.07 19.10
N GLU A 531 -40.45 21.40 18.25
CA GLU A 531 -41.18 22.66 18.33
C GLU A 531 -42.44 22.49 19.18
N ASP A 532 -42.61 23.41 20.12
CA ASP A 532 -43.65 23.50 21.13
C ASP A 532 -45.08 23.43 20.56
N LEU A 533 -45.89 22.53 21.12
CA LEU A 533 -47.35 22.51 20.95
C LEU A 533 -48.01 23.21 22.14
N GLU A 534 -47.83 24.52 22.25
CA GLU A 534 -48.71 25.40 23.03
C GLU A 534 -49.06 26.62 22.16
N ASP A 535 -50.02 26.45 21.26
CA ASP A 535 -50.93 27.51 20.78
C ASP A 535 -51.86 26.92 19.72
N MET A 536 -53.01 26.37 20.13
CA MET A 536 -54.27 26.35 19.37
C MET A 536 -55.44 25.71 20.14
N ALA A 537 -55.53 25.98 21.45
CA ALA A 537 -56.70 25.65 22.25
C ALA A 537 -57.26 26.89 22.95
N GLU A 538 -57.54 27.94 22.19
CA GLU A 538 -58.49 28.98 22.61
C GLU A 538 -59.00 29.73 21.37
N ASN A 539 -60.12 29.25 20.82
CA ASN A 539 -61.23 30.05 20.29
C ASN A 539 -62.23 29.11 19.61
N GLY A 540 -63.01 28.42 20.44
CA GLY A 540 -64.35 28.01 20.05
C GLY A 540 -65.34 28.98 20.69
N GLU A 541 -66.04 29.76 19.87
CA GLU A 541 -67.48 30.01 20.03
C GLU A 541 -68.03 30.86 18.86
N GLY A 542 -69.13 30.38 18.26
CA GLY A 542 -70.04 31.18 17.44
C GLY A 542 -70.24 30.74 15.99
N GLY A 543 -71.18 29.82 15.73
CA GLY A 543 -71.95 29.83 14.47
C GLY A 543 -73.20 30.71 14.62
N PRO A 544 -74.17 30.74 13.67
CA PRO A 544 -74.17 30.31 12.26
C PRO A 544 -74.69 31.43 11.30
N ASP A 545 -74.56 31.32 9.97
CA ASP A 545 -75.68 31.52 9.01
C ASP A 545 -75.27 31.30 7.52
N ALA A 546 -76.31 31.22 6.69
CA ALA A 546 -76.47 30.60 5.39
C ALA A 546 -75.98 31.32 4.12
N ALA A 547 -76.05 30.52 3.03
CA ALA A 547 -76.57 30.84 1.68
C ALA A 547 -75.64 31.27 0.54
N ALA A 548 -75.75 30.47 -0.55
CA ALA A 548 -75.88 30.82 -2.00
C ALA A 548 -74.88 30.01 -2.87
N ALA A 549 -75.31 28.99 -3.62
CA ALA A 549 -75.90 29.05 -4.98
C ALA A 549 -74.82 29.35 -6.06
N ASP A 550 -74.71 28.73 -7.24
CA ASP A 550 -75.52 27.80 -8.03
C ASP A 550 -74.78 27.52 -9.39
N LYS A 551 -75.14 26.43 -10.08
CA LYS A 551 -74.90 25.97 -11.48
C LYS A 551 -73.47 25.66 -11.95
N GLY A 552 -73.18 24.58 -12.71
CA GLY A 552 -74.00 23.59 -13.42
C GLY A 552 -73.74 23.60 -14.94
N SER A 553 -73.27 22.47 -15.49
CA SER A 553 -73.47 21.87 -16.85
C SER A 553 -72.21 21.06 -17.25
N GLU A 554 -72.16 19.72 -17.38
CA GLU A 554 -72.79 18.81 -18.37
C GLU A 554 -72.77 19.34 -19.81
N ALA A 555 -72.54 18.61 -20.90
CA ALA A 555 -71.94 17.31 -21.26
C ALA A 555 -72.10 17.20 -22.81
N ALA A 556 -71.25 16.38 -23.48
CA ALA A 556 -71.39 15.81 -24.85
C ALA A 556 -71.40 16.82 -26.04
N ASP A 557 -70.97 16.56 -27.28
CA ASP A 557 -70.88 15.36 -28.14
C ASP A 557 -69.97 15.73 -29.35
N GLU A 558 -69.03 14.90 -29.83
CA GLU A 558 -69.10 13.91 -30.94
C GLU A 558 -68.78 14.39 -32.38
N SER A 559 -68.26 13.42 -33.17
CA SER A 559 -67.96 13.33 -34.63
C SER A 559 -66.61 13.88 -35.11
N ASP A 560 -65.64 13.07 -35.58
CA ASP A 560 -65.55 12.04 -36.65
C ASP A 560 -65.21 12.62 -38.05
N ALA A 561 -64.02 12.23 -38.57
CA ALA A 561 -63.67 11.99 -39.98
C ALA A 561 -62.13 11.91 -40.15
N GLY A 562 -61.62 10.75 -40.59
CA GLY A 562 -60.28 10.61 -41.22
C GLY A 562 -60.30 11.03 -42.71
N PRO A 563 -59.34 10.62 -43.59
CA PRO A 563 -58.23 9.66 -43.40
C PRO A 563 -56.89 10.04 -44.13
N GLU A 564 -55.96 9.06 -44.21
CA GLU A 564 -54.86 8.87 -45.22
C GLU A 564 -53.59 9.78 -45.12
N THR A 565 -52.34 9.37 -45.36
CA THR A 565 -51.70 8.23 -46.06
C THR A 565 -50.22 8.04 -45.66
N GLU A 566 -49.70 6.86 -46.02
CA GLU A 566 -48.34 6.31 -45.95
C GLU A 566 -47.21 7.13 -46.60
N GLY A 567 -45.95 6.79 -46.29
CA GLY A 567 -44.79 7.19 -47.10
C GLY A 567 -43.44 6.96 -46.42
N ASP A 568 -42.93 5.74 -46.59
CA ASP A 568 -41.66 5.20 -46.08
C ASP A 568 -40.47 5.52 -47.02
N GLU A 569 -39.26 5.19 -46.54
CA GLU A 569 -37.98 5.01 -47.29
C GLU A 569 -37.21 6.26 -47.78
N ALA A 570 -35.86 6.33 -47.69
CA ALA A 570 -34.81 5.33 -47.52
C ALA A 570 -33.57 5.89 -46.81
#